data_AF-A0A9N9Q499-F1
#
_entry.id   AF-A0A9N9Q499-F1
#
_cell.length_a   1.000
_cell.length_b   1.000
_cell.length_c   1.000
_cell.angle_alpha   90.00
_cell.angle_beta   90.00
_cell.angle_gamma   90.00
#
_symmetry.space_group_name_H-M   'P 1'
#
loop_
_entity.id
_entity.type
_entity.pdbx_description
1 polymer ?
#
loop_
_entity_poly.entity_id
_entity_poly.type
_entity_poly.pdbx_seq_one_letter_code
_entity_poly.pdbx_strand_id
1 'polypeptide(L)'
;MHQYISHELDTRYKTQDPSDKNINTSRSKSIIDLALTSYISLHHKSDSTKTMDPKFKALAISQIRTFLFAGHDTTSSTLSYTFHLLSLHPSPIALLIAEHNGILGPTHDTKTLSAKLSSNPHLLNQLPYTTSILKETLQTFLVWINSYSLHRSPTYWDSPDSFLPERWLVPAPHEPFLHPVPVKGAFRPSEEGKRSCIGQELAMMEMKVVLVMVVRGLGVRSVYEEFDGMGAGKGMDGREGVKMVQGERSYQVLRGSARPRDGMPCLVEVRERVE
;
A
#
# COMPACT_ATOMS: atom_id res chain seq x y z
N MET A 1 -1.74 17.48 -15.65
CA MET A 1 -1.42 17.32 -14.20
C MET A 1 0.02 17.72 -13.86
N HIS A 2 1.06 17.16 -14.49
CA HIS A 2 2.47 17.50 -14.21
C HIS A 2 2.78 19.01 -14.36
N GLN A 3 2.44 19.59 -15.50
CA GLN A 3 2.67 21.02 -15.79
C GLN A 3 1.93 21.95 -14.80
N TYR A 4 0.71 21.58 -14.42
CA TYR A 4 -0.10 22.33 -13.45
C TYR A 4 0.54 22.33 -12.05
N ILE A 5 0.94 21.17 -11.52
CA ILE A 5 1.58 21.07 -10.20
C ILE A 5 2.93 21.80 -10.19
N SER A 6 3.70 21.68 -11.28
CA SER A 6 4.97 22.40 -11.46
C SER A 6 4.78 23.92 -11.38
N HIS A 7 3.78 24.45 -12.11
CA HIS A 7 3.43 25.87 -12.09
C HIS A 7 2.97 26.35 -10.71
N GLU A 8 2.16 25.55 -10.03
CA GLU A 8 1.62 25.90 -8.72
C GLU A 8 2.71 25.91 -7.64
N LEU A 9 3.64 24.95 -7.67
CA LEU A 9 4.81 24.91 -6.79
C LEU A 9 5.70 26.15 -6.97
N ASP A 10 6.00 26.55 -8.21
CA ASP A 10 6.82 27.74 -8.48
C ASP A 10 6.14 29.02 -7.98
N THR A 11 4.85 29.14 -8.26
CA THR A 11 4.05 30.32 -7.90
C THR A 11 3.99 30.50 -6.39
N ARG A 12 3.74 29.41 -5.65
CA ARG A 12 3.63 29.45 -4.19
C ARG A 12 4.98 29.58 -3.50
N TYR A 13 6.03 28.96 -4.02
CA TYR A 13 7.39 29.12 -3.49
C TYR A 13 7.89 30.56 -3.58
N LYS A 14 7.59 31.27 -4.67
CA LYS A 14 7.98 32.68 -4.86
C LYS A 14 7.25 33.66 -3.93
N THR A 15 6.08 33.29 -3.45
CA THR A 15 5.19 34.15 -2.65
C THR A 15 5.26 33.86 -1.15
N GLN A 16 5.92 32.77 -0.74
CA GLN A 16 6.07 32.38 0.66
C GLN A 16 7.34 33.02 1.25
N ASP A 17 7.17 33.91 2.23
CA ASP A 17 8.29 34.58 2.92
C ASP A 17 8.96 33.59 3.90
N PRO A 18 10.26 33.28 3.77
CA PRO A 18 11.00 32.39 4.67
C PRO A 18 11.07 32.89 6.13
N SER A 19 10.81 34.18 6.35
CA SER A 19 10.87 34.85 7.66
C SER A 19 9.50 35.00 8.34
N ASP A 20 8.41 34.72 7.62
CA ASP A 20 7.06 34.81 8.15
C ASP A 20 6.73 33.59 9.02
N LYS A 21 7.03 33.71 10.32
CA LYS A 21 6.69 32.72 11.34
C LYS A 21 5.18 32.60 11.58
N ASN A 22 4.38 33.53 11.07
CA ASN A 22 2.93 33.45 11.09
C ASN A 22 2.43 32.81 9.80
N ILE A 23 2.60 31.50 9.70
CA ILE A 23 1.89 30.69 8.69
C ILE A 23 0.39 30.99 8.90
N ASN A 24 -0.18 31.79 7.99
CA ASN A 24 -1.52 32.34 8.08
C ASN A 24 -2.53 31.20 8.38
N THR A 25 -2.96 31.12 9.65
CA THR A 25 -3.79 30.04 10.19
C THR A 25 -5.21 30.02 9.62
N SER A 26 -5.56 31.04 8.83
CA SER A 26 -6.85 31.25 8.18
C SER A 26 -7.00 30.52 6.84
N ARG A 27 -5.91 30.16 6.15
CA ARG A 27 -5.98 29.52 4.81
C ARG A 27 -5.92 28.00 4.92
N SER A 28 -6.78 27.27 4.18
CA SER A 28 -6.72 25.80 4.15
C SER A 28 -5.33 25.35 3.70
N LYS A 29 -4.67 24.51 4.50
CA LYS A 29 -3.31 24.01 4.22
C LYS A 29 -3.37 22.93 3.14
N SER A 30 -3.16 23.29 1.88
CA SER A 30 -3.10 22.29 0.81
C SER A 30 -1.82 21.47 0.91
N ILE A 31 -1.80 20.30 0.26
CA ILE A 31 -0.60 19.44 0.22
C ILE A 31 0.62 20.14 -0.37
N ILE A 32 0.39 21.09 -1.30
CA ILE A 32 1.44 21.94 -1.87
C ILE A 32 2.01 22.86 -0.79
N ASP A 33 1.15 23.54 -0.02
CA ASP A 33 1.60 24.46 1.03
C ASP A 33 2.35 23.72 2.14
N LEU A 34 1.90 22.52 2.50
CA LEU A 34 2.57 21.68 3.50
C LEU A 34 3.95 21.22 3.02
N ALA A 35 4.07 20.76 1.77
CA ALA A 35 5.34 20.35 1.19
C ALA A 35 6.34 21.51 1.12
N LEU A 36 5.89 22.69 0.70
CA LEU A 36 6.73 23.90 0.62
C LEU A 36 7.17 24.39 2.00
N THR A 37 6.24 24.44 2.97
CA THR A 37 6.54 24.85 4.34
C THR A 37 7.60 23.95 4.97
N SER A 38 7.46 22.62 4.81
CA SER A 38 8.44 21.66 5.31
C SER A 38 9.80 21.83 4.64
N TYR A 39 9.82 21.99 3.31
CA TYR A 39 11.05 22.22 2.55
C TYR A 39 11.78 23.50 3.00
N ILE A 40 11.07 24.62 3.10
CA ILE A 40 11.62 25.92 3.54
C ILE A 40 12.18 25.81 4.96
N SER A 41 11.47 25.12 5.86
CA SER A 41 11.90 24.94 7.25
C SER A 41 13.16 24.07 7.39
N LEU A 42 13.39 23.11 6.50
CA LEU A 42 14.57 22.24 6.54
C LEU A 42 15.78 22.87 5.85
N HIS A 43 15.55 23.78 4.90
CA HIS A 43 16.57 24.41 4.07
C HIS A 43 16.84 25.88 4.41
N HIS A 44 16.76 26.27 5.70
CA HIS A 44 16.97 27.62 6.26
C HIS A 44 18.34 28.30 5.97
N LYS A 45 19.14 27.84 5.00
CA LYS A 45 20.35 28.54 4.56
C LYS A 45 20.07 29.36 3.30
N SER A 46 19.93 30.66 3.53
CA SER A 46 20.25 31.78 2.63
C SER A 46 20.69 31.39 1.21
N ASP A 47 19.74 31.07 0.34
CA ASP A 47 19.97 31.10 -1.10
C ASP A 47 19.23 32.33 -1.64
N SER A 48 19.98 33.30 -2.17
CA SER A 48 19.45 34.56 -2.73
C SER A 48 18.65 34.33 -4.01
N THR A 49 18.63 33.09 -4.50
CA THR A 49 17.90 32.68 -5.68
C THR A 49 16.45 32.29 -5.30
N LYS A 50 15.46 33.04 -5.81
CA LYS A 50 14.02 32.71 -5.68
C LYS A 50 13.61 31.48 -6.51
N THR A 51 14.52 30.53 -6.68
CA THR A 51 14.36 29.34 -7.51
C THR A 51 14.42 28.11 -6.61
N MET A 52 13.41 27.26 -6.72
CA MET A 52 13.31 26.00 -5.99
C MET A 52 14.32 24.99 -6.53
N ASP A 53 14.90 24.16 -5.65
CA ASP A 53 15.76 23.04 -6.07
C ASP A 53 15.02 22.15 -7.08
N PRO A 54 15.55 21.97 -8.30
CA PRO A 54 14.96 21.10 -9.32
C PRO A 54 14.73 19.66 -8.85
N LYS A 55 15.59 19.12 -7.98
CA LYS A 55 15.44 17.75 -7.44
C LYS A 55 14.25 17.67 -6.49
N PHE A 56 14.15 18.60 -5.55
CA PHE A 56 12.97 18.70 -4.68
C PHE A 56 11.69 18.89 -5.51
N LYS A 57 11.70 19.81 -6.48
CA LYS A 57 10.53 20.05 -7.34
C LYS A 57 10.07 18.79 -8.07
N ALA A 58 11.00 18.03 -8.65
CA ALA A 58 10.68 16.77 -9.32
C ALA A 58 10.07 15.72 -8.37
N LEU A 59 10.63 15.60 -7.15
CA LEU A 59 10.10 14.72 -6.10
C LEU A 59 8.72 15.15 -5.62
N ALA A 60 8.53 16.45 -5.35
CA ALA A 60 7.26 17.02 -4.92
C ALA A 60 6.17 16.78 -5.97
N ILE A 61 6.45 17.04 -7.26
CA ILE A 61 5.51 16.76 -8.35
C ILE A 61 5.17 15.27 -8.40
N SER A 62 6.15 14.38 -8.28
CA SER A 62 5.92 12.92 -8.29
C SER A 62 5.00 12.49 -7.15
N GLN A 63 5.31 12.89 -5.92
CA GLN A 63 4.55 12.51 -4.73
C GLN A 63 3.13 13.11 -4.75
N ILE A 64 2.98 14.40 -5.09
CA ILE A 64 1.66 15.04 -5.19
C ILE A 64 0.80 14.36 -6.26
N ARG A 65 1.37 13.97 -7.41
CA ARG A 65 0.65 13.20 -8.44
C ARG A 65 0.20 11.85 -7.93
N THR A 66 1.05 11.14 -7.19
CA THR A 66 0.71 9.85 -6.59
C THR A 66 -0.46 9.99 -5.63
N PHE A 67 -0.45 11.01 -4.75
CA PHE A 67 -1.57 11.28 -3.85
C PHE A 67 -2.88 11.57 -4.58
N LEU A 68 -2.84 12.42 -5.62
CA LEU A 68 -4.02 12.74 -6.44
C LEU A 68 -4.54 11.51 -7.19
N PHE A 69 -3.64 10.69 -7.76
CA PHE A 69 -4.01 9.48 -8.50
C PHE A 69 -4.62 8.42 -7.57
N ALA A 70 -3.95 8.13 -6.45
CA ALA A 70 -4.41 7.13 -5.48
C ALA A 70 -5.80 7.47 -4.93
N GLY A 71 -6.06 8.75 -4.64
CA GLY A 71 -7.37 9.22 -4.17
C GLY A 71 -8.42 9.25 -5.28
N HIS A 72 -8.05 9.62 -6.51
CA HIS A 72 -9.02 9.74 -7.61
C HIS A 72 -9.48 8.38 -8.14
N ASP A 73 -8.56 7.48 -8.49
CA ASP A 73 -8.88 6.24 -9.21
C ASP A 73 -9.71 5.26 -8.37
N THR A 74 -9.35 5.11 -7.09
CA THR A 74 -10.08 4.24 -6.15
C THR A 74 -11.44 4.82 -5.78
N THR A 75 -11.53 6.13 -5.53
CA THR A 75 -12.79 6.80 -5.18
C THR A 75 -13.76 6.82 -6.36
N SER A 76 -13.29 7.18 -7.55
CA SER A 76 -14.14 7.20 -8.75
C SER A 76 -14.68 5.81 -9.06
N SER A 77 -13.83 4.77 -9.00
CA SER A 77 -14.24 3.38 -9.17
C SER A 77 -15.27 2.96 -8.13
N THR A 78 -15.03 3.27 -6.84
CA THR A 78 -15.98 2.97 -5.75
C THR A 78 -17.33 3.65 -5.98
N LEU A 79 -17.35 4.92 -6.42
CA LEU A 79 -18.59 5.62 -6.73
C LEU A 79 -19.29 5.01 -7.94
N SER A 80 -18.56 4.66 -9.01
CA SER A 80 -19.11 3.95 -10.16
C SER A 80 -19.79 2.64 -9.76
N TYR A 81 -19.15 1.83 -8.91
CA TYR A 81 -19.74 0.60 -8.38
C TYR A 81 -20.91 0.86 -7.43
N THR A 82 -20.86 1.92 -6.62
CA THR A 82 -21.97 2.32 -5.76
C THR A 82 -23.20 2.65 -6.60
N PHE A 83 -23.06 3.45 -7.65
CA PHE A 83 -24.16 3.77 -8.55
C PHE A 83 -24.66 2.55 -9.32
N HIS A 84 -23.76 1.65 -9.72
CA HIS A 84 -24.15 0.38 -10.33
C HIS A 84 -25.01 -0.46 -9.40
N LEU A 85 -24.60 -0.66 -8.14
CA LEU A 85 -25.40 -1.40 -7.15
C LEU A 85 -26.76 -0.75 -6.90
N LEU A 86 -26.80 0.58 -6.75
CA LEU A 86 -28.06 1.30 -6.54
C LEU A 86 -28.98 1.19 -7.75
N SER A 87 -28.44 1.09 -8.98
CA SER A 87 -29.25 0.87 -10.18
C SER A 87 -29.91 -0.51 -10.24
N LEU A 88 -29.25 -1.54 -9.68
CA LEU A 88 -29.76 -2.90 -9.60
C LEU A 88 -30.70 -3.10 -8.39
N HIS A 89 -30.48 -2.35 -7.32
CA HIS A 89 -31.23 -2.41 -6.09
C HIS A 89 -31.82 -1.03 -5.77
N PRO A 90 -33.04 -0.73 -6.25
CA PRO A 90 -33.66 0.58 -6.00
C PRO A 90 -34.20 0.73 -4.57
N SER A 91 -34.45 -0.37 -3.84
CA SER A 91 -35.04 -0.32 -2.50
C SER A 91 -34.24 0.53 -1.48
N PRO A 92 -32.90 0.43 -1.40
CA PRO A 92 -32.08 1.29 -0.54
C PRO A 92 -32.13 2.79 -0.87
N ILE A 93 -32.49 3.19 -2.10
CA ILE A 93 -32.45 4.61 -2.53
C ILE A 93 -33.41 5.45 -1.68
N ALA A 94 -34.61 4.93 -1.39
CA ALA A 94 -35.60 5.67 -0.60
C ALA A 94 -35.09 5.97 0.83
N LEU A 95 -34.40 5.01 1.46
CA LEU A 95 -33.79 5.18 2.77
C LEU A 95 -32.60 6.15 2.75
N LEU A 96 -31.80 6.10 1.69
CA LEU A 96 -30.68 7.02 1.47
C LEU A 96 -31.18 8.48 1.34
N ILE A 97 -32.21 8.70 0.53
CA ILE A 97 -32.85 10.01 0.37
C ILE A 97 -33.47 10.48 1.69
N ALA A 98 -34.13 9.60 2.44
CA ALA A 98 -34.72 9.94 3.74
C ALA A 98 -33.65 10.39 4.76
N GLU A 99 -32.52 9.68 4.82
CA GLU A 99 -31.38 10.09 5.65
C GLU A 99 -30.82 11.46 5.22
N HIS A 100 -30.58 11.65 3.91
CA HIS A 100 -30.06 12.91 3.38
C HIS A 100 -30.99 14.08 3.69
N ASN A 101 -32.29 13.91 3.49
CA ASN A 101 -33.29 14.93 3.79
C ASN A 101 -33.36 15.24 5.30
N GLY A 102 -33.20 14.23 6.16
CA GLY A 102 -33.20 14.41 7.62
C GLY A 102 -32.04 15.25 8.14
N ILE A 103 -30.84 15.11 7.55
CA ILE A 103 -29.61 15.77 8.01
C ILE A 103 -29.31 17.06 7.23
N LEU A 104 -29.42 17.00 5.90
CA LEU A 104 -29.05 18.08 5.00
C LEU A 104 -30.24 18.98 4.64
N GLY A 105 -31.47 18.50 4.83
CA GLY A 105 -32.69 19.14 4.38
C GLY A 105 -33.07 18.69 2.96
N PRO A 106 -34.30 18.98 2.49
CA PRO A 106 -34.83 18.47 1.23
C PRO A 106 -34.30 19.19 -0.02
N THR A 107 -33.35 20.12 0.13
CA THR A 107 -32.86 20.92 -0.98
C THR A 107 -31.91 20.12 -1.87
N HIS A 108 -32.10 20.22 -3.18
CA HIS A 108 -31.17 19.69 -4.18
C HIS A 108 -30.22 20.76 -4.74
N ASP A 109 -30.30 22.01 -4.25
CA ASP A 109 -29.40 23.07 -4.69
C ASP A 109 -27.98 22.84 -4.17
N THR A 110 -27.05 22.61 -5.09
CA THR A 110 -25.67 22.27 -4.79
C THR A 110 -24.93 23.43 -4.12
N LYS A 111 -25.28 24.69 -4.40
CA LYS A 111 -24.66 25.86 -3.75
C LYS A 111 -25.03 25.91 -2.27
N THR A 112 -26.31 25.76 -1.96
CA THR A 112 -26.82 25.73 -0.59
C THR A 112 -26.23 24.56 0.20
N LEU A 113 -26.20 23.36 -0.39
CA LEU A 113 -25.59 22.19 0.23
C LEU A 113 -24.08 22.38 0.48
N SER A 114 -23.35 22.88 -0.51
CA SER A 114 -21.91 23.16 -0.39
C SER A 114 -21.62 24.18 0.71
N ALA A 115 -22.40 25.26 0.78
CA ALA A 115 -22.28 26.26 1.84
C ALA A 115 -22.57 25.66 3.24
N LYS A 116 -23.59 24.80 3.36
CA LYS A 116 -23.95 24.12 4.60
C LYS A 116 -22.86 23.14 5.05
N LEU A 117 -22.32 22.34 4.13
CA LEU A 117 -21.23 21.40 4.42
C LEU A 117 -19.94 22.13 4.75
N SER A 118 -19.68 23.28 4.12
CA SER A 118 -18.52 24.12 4.43
C SER A 118 -18.61 24.76 5.81
N SER A 119 -19.81 25.18 6.23
CA SER A 119 -20.02 25.77 7.55
C SER A 119 -20.11 24.74 8.67
N ASN A 120 -20.60 23.53 8.39
CA ASN A 120 -20.65 22.43 9.36
C ASN A 120 -20.28 21.06 8.73
N PRO A 121 -18.98 20.75 8.59
CA PRO A 121 -18.52 19.49 8.02
C PRO A 121 -18.93 18.23 8.80
N HIS A 122 -19.21 18.36 10.10
CA HIS A 122 -19.60 17.24 10.98
C HIS A 122 -20.94 16.60 10.58
N LEU A 123 -21.75 17.28 9.75
CA LEU A 123 -22.97 16.71 9.20
C LEU A 123 -22.72 15.42 8.41
N LEU A 124 -21.57 15.30 7.73
CA LEU A 124 -21.21 14.08 6.99
C LEU A 124 -21.02 12.86 7.92
N ASN A 125 -20.61 13.09 9.17
CA ASN A 125 -20.48 12.03 10.17
C ASN A 125 -21.84 11.52 10.68
N GLN A 126 -22.93 12.24 10.38
CA GLN A 126 -24.29 11.91 10.79
C GLN A 126 -25.05 11.15 9.69
N LEU A 127 -24.34 10.55 8.72
CA LEU A 127 -24.90 9.75 7.63
C LEU A 127 -24.56 8.26 7.78
N PRO A 128 -25.02 7.57 8.85
CA PRO A 128 -24.68 6.18 9.11
C PRO A 128 -25.16 5.20 8.03
N TYR A 129 -26.32 5.43 7.41
CA TYR A 129 -26.85 4.60 6.34
C TYR A 129 -26.07 4.81 5.05
N THR A 130 -25.75 6.05 4.67
CA THR A 130 -24.84 6.35 3.55
C THR A 130 -23.48 5.70 3.77
N THR A 131 -22.94 5.78 4.99
CA THR A 131 -21.70 5.09 5.36
C THR A 131 -21.83 3.58 5.21
N SER A 132 -22.98 3.01 5.56
CA SER A 132 -23.25 1.58 5.41
C SER A 132 -23.31 1.17 3.95
N ILE A 133 -23.93 1.96 3.06
CA ILE A 133 -23.92 1.73 1.61
C ILE A 133 -22.49 1.76 1.07
N LEU A 134 -21.68 2.76 1.44
CA LEU A 134 -20.28 2.83 1.00
C LEU A 134 -19.45 1.65 1.50
N LYS A 135 -19.66 1.21 2.75
CA LYS A 135 -19.01 0.02 3.31
C LYS A 135 -19.43 -1.25 2.57
N GLU A 136 -20.72 -1.39 2.25
CA GLU A 136 -21.22 -2.52 1.47
C GLU A 136 -20.64 -2.51 0.05
N THR A 137 -20.55 -1.35 -0.61
CA THR A 137 -19.89 -1.22 -1.91
C THR A 137 -18.42 -1.60 -1.81
N LEU A 138 -17.66 -1.07 -0.84
CA LEU A 138 -16.24 -1.35 -0.68
C LEU A 138 -15.96 -2.82 -0.33
N GLN A 139 -16.85 -3.43 0.46
CA GLN A 139 -16.86 -4.87 0.72
C GLN A 139 -17.10 -5.68 -0.56
N THR A 140 -17.95 -5.18 -1.45
CA THR A 140 -18.31 -5.87 -2.70
C THR A 140 -17.28 -5.65 -3.82
N PHE A 141 -16.62 -4.47 -3.87
CA PHE A 141 -15.91 -3.99 -5.07
C PHE A 141 -14.49 -3.43 -4.86
N LEU A 142 -13.78 -3.75 -3.75
CA LEU A 142 -12.29 -3.83 -3.65
C LEU A 142 -11.65 -3.02 -2.51
N VAL A 143 -10.87 -3.71 -1.67
CA VAL A 143 -9.59 -3.23 -1.13
C VAL A 143 -8.58 -4.37 -1.24
N TRP A 144 -7.55 -4.20 -2.06
CA TRP A 144 -6.45 -5.15 -2.15
C TRP A 144 -5.28 -4.67 -1.31
N ILE A 145 -4.95 -5.44 -0.28
CA ILE A 145 -3.72 -5.23 0.47
C ILE A 145 -2.60 -5.90 -0.31
N ASN A 146 -1.60 -5.12 -0.71
CA ASN A 146 -0.39 -5.66 -1.34
C ASN A 146 0.63 -6.02 -0.25
N SER A 147 0.42 -7.18 0.37
CA SER A 147 1.28 -7.70 1.43
C SER A 147 2.72 -7.92 0.95
N TYR A 148 2.92 -8.24 -0.34
CA TYR A 148 4.25 -8.37 -0.93
C TYR A 148 5.07 -7.07 -0.84
N SER A 149 4.50 -5.93 -1.27
CA SER A 149 5.18 -4.64 -1.20
C SER A 149 5.42 -4.19 0.25
N LEU A 150 4.48 -4.48 1.15
CA LEU A 150 4.62 -4.15 2.57
C LEU A 150 5.78 -4.92 3.22
N HIS A 151 5.95 -6.21 2.88
CA HIS A 151 6.99 -7.09 3.44
C HIS A 151 8.39 -6.82 2.88
N ARG A 152 8.51 -6.08 1.77
CA ARG A 152 9.81 -5.72 1.15
C ARG A 152 10.16 -4.23 1.23
N SER A 153 9.40 -3.46 2.00
CA SER A 153 9.65 -2.02 2.12
C SER A 153 10.80 -1.73 3.09
N PRO A 154 11.89 -1.04 2.66
CA PRO A 154 12.98 -0.66 3.56
C PRO A 154 12.55 0.33 4.64
N THR A 155 11.35 0.92 4.52
CA THR A 155 10.75 1.78 5.54
C THR A 155 10.35 0.99 6.80
N TYR A 156 9.95 -0.27 6.64
CA TYR A 156 9.44 -1.11 7.74
C TYR A 156 10.37 -2.27 8.08
N TRP A 157 11.31 -2.59 7.19
CA TRP A 157 12.19 -3.75 7.29
C TRP A 157 13.62 -3.33 6.98
N ASP A 158 14.54 -3.54 7.92
CA ASP A 158 15.97 -3.44 7.63
C ASP A 158 16.40 -4.61 6.74
N SER A 159 17.25 -4.40 5.73
CA SER A 159 17.64 -5.40 4.71
C SER A 159 16.46 -6.27 4.22
N PRO A 160 15.41 -5.69 3.60
CA PRO A 160 14.16 -6.39 3.25
C PRO A 160 14.33 -7.53 2.25
N ASP A 161 15.38 -7.48 1.43
CA ASP A 161 15.65 -8.49 0.40
C ASP A 161 16.51 -9.64 0.91
N SER A 162 17.02 -9.56 2.14
CA SER A 162 17.87 -10.59 2.75
C SER A 162 17.04 -11.59 3.56
N PHE A 163 17.33 -12.89 3.40
CA PHE A 163 16.78 -13.93 4.25
C PHE A 163 17.51 -13.94 5.60
N LEU A 164 16.92 -13.29 6.60
CA LEU A 164 17.51 -13.08 7.94
C LEU A 164 16.53 -13.58 9.02
N PRO A 165 16.54 -14.88 9.38
CA PRO A 165 15.71 -15.41 10.46
C PRO A 165 15.93 -14.73 11.82
N GLU A 166 17.16 -14.28 12.08
CA GLU A 166 17.60 -13.69 13.34
C GLU A 166 16.84 -12.40 13.68
N ARG A 167 16.24 -11.71 12.69
CA ARG A 167 15.42 -10.50 12.94
C ARG A 167 14.24 -10.75 13.88
N TRP A 168 13.82 -12.00 14.02
CA TRP A 168 12.69 -12.40 14.86
C TRP A 168 13.11 -12.79 16.28
N LEU A 169 14.41 -12.87 16.54
CA LEU A 169 14.96 -13.28 17.84
C LEU A 169 15.30 -12.09 18.74
N VAL A 170 15.14 -10.86 18.24
CA VAL A 170 15.49 -9.64 18.97
C VAL A 170 14.37 -9.26 19.95
N PRO A 171 14.62 -9.23 21.26
CA PRO A 171 13.64 -8.71 22.22
C PRO A 171 13.51 -7.20 22.04
N ALA A 172 12.29 -6.68 21.96
CA ALA A 172 12.07 -5.23 22.03
C ALA A 172 12.27 -4.72 23.47
N PRO A 173 12.90 -3.55 23.73
CA PRO A 173 13.83 -2.75 22.92
C PRO A 173 15.27 -2.76 23.50
N HIS A 174 16.29 -2.35 22.71
CA HIS A 174 17.65 -1.92 23.15
C HIS A 174 18.89 -2.77 22.78
N GLU A 175 18.87 -3.59 21.74
CA GLU A 175 20.16 -3.99 21.13
C GLU A 175 20.37 -3.30 19.78
N PRO A 176 21.21 -2.23 19.71
CA PRO A 176 21.45 -1.47 18.49
C PRO A 176 22.23 -2.23 17.40
N PHE A 177 22.65 -3.47 17.66
CA PHE A 177 23.43 -4.30 16.74
C PHE A 177 22.63 -5.45 16.12
N LEU A 178 21.37 -5.64 16.50
CA LEU A 178 20.50 -6.72 16.03
C LEU A 178 19.26 -6.12 15.36
N HIS A 179 18.96 -6.56 14.13
CA HIS A 179 17.91 -6.00 13.27
C HIS A 179 16.58 -5.82 14.02
N PRO A 180 15.98 -4.62 14.03
CA PRO A 180 14.78 -4.36 14.81
C PRO A 180 13.61 -5.25 14.37
N VAL A 181 12.81 -5.71 15.34
CA VAL A 181 11.52 -6.37 15.09
C VAL A 181 10.68 -5.49 14.16
N PRO A 182 10.00 -6.05 13.14
CA PRO A 182 9.25 -5.26 12.18
C PRO A 182 8.21 -4.38 12.88
N VAL A 183 7.96 -3.20 12.33
CA VAL A 183 6.94 -2.27 12.84
C VAL A 183 5.62 -3.03 13.04
N LYS A 184 4.94 -2.81 14.18
CA LYS A 184 3.68 -3.49 14.50
C LYS A 184 2.69 -3.40 13.33
N GLY A 185 2.20 -4.55 12.87
CA GLY A 185 1.28 -4.65 11.74
C GLY A 185 1.94 -4.68 10.35
N ALA A 186 3.27 -4.62 10.24
CA ALA A 186 3.99 -4.77 8.97
C ALA A 186 4.05 -6.23 8.50
N PHE A 187 4.16 -7.19 9.42
CA PHE A 187 4.10 -8.61 9.10
C PHE A 187 2.65 -9.10 9.02
N ARG A 188 2.19 -9.36 7.81
CA ARG A 188 0.79 -9.73 7.50
C ARG A 188 0.68 -10.82 6.42
N PRO A 189 1.23 -12.01 6.63
CA PRO A 189 1.08 -13.12 5.67
C PRO A 189 -0.33 -13.72 5.66
N SER A 190 -1.10 -13.50 6.73
CA SER A 190 -2.44 -14.05 6.96
C SER A 190 -3.46 -12.95 7.29
N GLU A 191 -3.15 -11.71 6.92
CA GLU A 191 -3.88 -10.49 7.29
C GLU A 191 -4.06 -10.31 8.81
N GLU A 192 -4.78 -9.27 9.23
CA GLU A 192 -5.02 -8.94 10.64
C GLU A 192 -6.50 -8.55 10.86
N GLY A 193 -7.02 -8.82 12.06
CA GLY A 193 -8.38 -8.45 12.47
C GLY A 193 -9.43 -9.52 12.15
N LYS A 194 -10.71 -9.11 12.01
CA LYS A 194 -11.86 -10.04 11.89
C LYS A 194 -11.86 -10.94 10.64
N ARG A 195 -10.95 -10.68 9.70
CA ARG A 195 -10.78 -11.42 8.45
C ARG A 195 -9.40 -12.06 8.35
N SER A 196 -8.64 -12.12 9.45
CA SER A 196 -7.40 -12.89 9.48
C SER A 196 -7.65 -14.37 9.22
N CYS A 197 -6.64 -15.07 8.74
CA CYS A 197 -6.73 -16.51 8.51
C CYS A 197 -6.99 -17.24 9.84
N ILE A 198 -8.14 -17.89 9.95
CA ILE A 198 -8.48 -18.72 11.12
C ILE A 198 -7.52 -19.91 11.32
N GLY A 199 -6.87 -20.36 10.24
CA GLY A 199 -5.95 -21.51 10.23
C GLY A 199 -4.48 -21.17 10.45
N GLN A 200 -4.12 -19.90 10.74
CA GLN A 200 -2.72 -19.48 10.82
C GLN A 200 -1.91 -20.29 11.85
N GLU A 201 -2.47 -20.53 13.05
CA GLU A 201 -1.78 -21.29 14.10
C GLU A 201 -1.52 -22.74 13.71
N LEU A 202 -2.52 -23.39 13.10
CA LEU A 202 -2.37 -24.76 12.58
C LEU A 202 -1.32 -24.81 11.48
N ALA A 203 -1.37 -23.89 10.52
CA ALA A 203 -0.41 -23.82 9.43
C ALA A 203 1.03 -23.62 9.96
N MET A 204 1.23 -22.75 10.96
CA MET A 204 2.54 -22.56 11.59
C MET A 204 3.04 -23.83 12.28
N MET A 205 2.17 -24.60 12.93
CA MET A 205 2.52 -25.87 13.54
C MET A 205 2.93 -26.91 12.49
N GLU A 206 2.12 -27.08 11.44
CA GLU A 206 2.40 -28.02 10.35
C GLU A 206 3.71 -27.69 9.65
N MET A 207 3.95 -26.41 9.31
CA MET A 207 5.20 -25.98 8.67
C MET A 207 6.42 -26.27 9.54
N LYS A 208 6.33 -26.04 10.87
CA LYS A 208 7.41 -26.38 11.81
C LYS A 208 7.69 -27.88 11.84
N VAL A 209 6.64 -28.71 11.93
CA VAL A 209 6.77 -30.18 11.92
C VAL A 209 7.42 -30.65 10.62
N VAL A 210 6.95 -30.17 9.47
CA VAL A 210 7.52 -30.52 8.16
C VAL A 210 8.99 -30.11 8.07
N LEU A 211 9.34 -28.88 8.47
CA LEU A 211 10.73 -28.43 8.47
C LEU A 211 11.63 -29.30 9.35
N VAL A 212 11.18 -29.66 10.55
CA VAL A 212 11.94 -30.54 11.46
C VAL A 212 12.16 -31.91 10.82
N MET A 213 11.13 -32.51 10.23
CA MET A 213 11.21 -33.85 9.67
C MET A 213 12.05 -33.90 8.39
N VAL A 214 11.94 -32.87 7.53
CA VAL A 214 12.64 -32.81 6.24
C VAL A 214 14.11 -32.41 6.42
N VAL A 215 14.41 -31.28 7.05
CA VAL A 215 15.76 -30.70 7.05
C VAL A 215 16.77 -31.54 7.85
N ARG A 216 16.28 -32.35 8.80
CA ARG A 216 17.12 -33.28 9.58
C ARG A 216 17.60 -34.49 8.76
N GLY A 217 16.83 -34.93 7.78
CA GLY A 217 17.10 -36.15 7.02
C GLY A 217 17.40 -35.94 5.54
N LEU A 218 17.02 -34.78 4.98
CA LEU A 218 17.11 -34.49 3.56
C LEU A 218 17.79 -33.13 3.31
N GLY A 219 18.65 -33.09 2.30
CA GLY A 219 19.15 -31.89 1.68
C GLY A 219 18.33 -31.56 0.43
N VAL A 220 18.01 -30.28 0.23
CA VAL A 220 17.27 -29.81 -0.94
C VAL A 220 18.08 -28.69 -1.59
N ARG A 221 18.37 -28.82 -2.89
CA ARG A 221 19.05 -27.80 -3.69
C ARG A 221 18.27 -27.54 -4.97
N SER A 222 18.05 -26.27 -5.32
CA SER A 222 17.46 -25.92 -6.62
C SER A 222 18.44 -26.23 -7.77
N VAL A 223 17.95 -26.83 -8.85
CA VAL A 223 18.73 -27.31 -10.01
C VAL A 223 18.25 -26.66 -11.30
N TYR A 224 18.18 -25.35 -11.26
CA TYR A 224 17.59 -24.53 -12.29
C TYR A 224 18.40 -24.58 -13.61
N GLU A 225 19.73 -24.55 -13.55
CA GLU A 225 20.59 -24.64 -14.74
C GLU A 225 20.50 -26.01 -15.42
N GLU A 226 20.53 -27.08 -14.61
CA GLU A 226 20.37 -28.45 -15.10
C GLU A 226 19.00 -28.66 -15.73
N PHE A 227 17.95 -28.08 -15.12
CA PHE A 227 16.58 -28.11 -15.63
C PHE A 227 16.44 -27.40 -16.99
N ASP A 228 17.11 -26.27 -17.20
CA ASP A 228 17.10 -25.57 -18.49
C ASP A 228 17.76 -26.42 -19.59
N GLY A 229 18.87 -27.09 -19.26
CA GLY A 229 19.61 -27.96 -20.17
C GLY A 229 18.83 -29.19 -20.66
N MET A 230 17.78 -29.59 -19.93
CA MET A 230 16.86 -30.66 -20.32
C MET A 230 15.79 -30.20 -21.32
N GLY A 231 15.82 -28.96 -21.79
CA GLY A 231 14.82 -28.40 -22.70
C GLY A 231 13.52 -28.01 -22.00
N ALA A 232 13.51 -27.95 -20.67
CA ALA A 232 12.33 -27.59 -19.86
C ALA A 232 12.04 -26.06 -19.85
N GLY A 233 12.75 -25.27 -20.67
CA GLY A 233 12.62 -23.81 -20.80
C GLY A 233 11.31 -23.30 -21.42
N LYS A 234 10.34 -24.18 -21.70
CA LYS A 234 8.93 -23.76 -21.80
C LYS A 234 8.44 -23.57 -20.38
N GLY A 235 8.66 -22.37 -19.84
CA GLY A 235 8.17 -22.02 -18.52
C GLY A 235 6.71 -22.46 -18.40
N MET A 236 6.29 -22.93 -17.23
CA MET A 236 4.98 -23.58 -17.10
C MET A 236 3.82 -22.69 -17.62
N ASP A 237 4.04 -21.37 -17.71
CA ASP A 237 3.17 -20.30 -18.24
C ASP A 237 3.16 -20.13 -19.77
N GLY A 238 3.80 -21.03 -20.52
CA GLY A 238 3.82 -21.04 -21.98
C GLY A 238 4.70 -19.96 -22.61
N ARG A 239 5.44 -19.19 -21.79
CA ARG A 239 6.38 -18.16 -22.27
C ARG A 239 7.79 -18.74 -22.32
N GLU A 240 8.44 -18.61 -23.45
CA GLU A 240 9.81 -19.10 -23.66
C GLU A 240 10.85 -18.18 -22.99
N GLY A 241 11.98 -18.79 -22.63
CA GLY A 241 13.17 -18.13 -22.12
C GLY A 241 13.29 -18.10 -20.59
N VAL A 242 14.54 -18.05 -20.11
CA VAL A 242 14.87 -17.88 -18.69
C VAL A 242 14.41 -16.49 -18.25
N LYS A 243 13.60 -16.44 -17.19
CA LYS A 243 13.13 -15.19 -16.59
C LYS A 243 13.51 -15.14 -15.14
N MET A 244 13.94 -13.96 -14.72
CA MET A 244 14.24 -13.66 -13.34
C MET A 244 13.50 -12.39 -12.93
N VAL A 245 13.07 -12.35 -11.68
CA VAL A 245 12.52 -11.15 -11.05
C VAL A 245 13.37 -10.89 -9.82
N GLN A 246 13.97 -9.70 -9.73
CA GLN A 246 14.88 -9.34 -8.63
C GLN A 246 16.06 -10.30 -8.45
N GLY A 247 16.59 -10.83 -9.55
CA GLY A 247 17.68 -11.82 -9.53
C GLY A 247 17.24 -13.26 -9.23
N GLU A 248 15.96 -13.48 -8.91
CA GLU A 248 15.44 -14.78 -8.51
C GLU A 248 14.71 -15.51 -9.65
N ARG A 249 14.97 -16.81 -9.75
CA ARG A 249 14.28 -17.74 -10.67
C ARG A 249 12.93 -18.19 -10.10
N SER A 250 12.84 -18.31 -8.78
CA SER A 250 11.66 -18.79 -8.05
C SER A 250 10.77 -17.64 -7.57
N TYR A 251 10.32 -16.78 -8.49
CA TYR A 251 9.35 -15.74 -8.17
C TYR A 251 7.90 -16.24 -8.25
N GLN A 252 6.98 -15.58 -7.54
CA GLN A 252 5.59 -16.00 -7.49
C GLN A 252 4.87 -15.75 -8.82
N VAL A 253 4.15 -16.76 -9.30
CA VAL A 253 3.16 -16.65 -10.36
C VAL A 253 1.79 -17.06 -9.82
N LEU A 254 0.75 -16.32 -10.21
CA LEU A 254 -0.61 -16.62 -9.78
C LEU A 254 -1.21 -17.72 -10.66
N ARG A 255 -1.50 -18.87 -10.04
CA ARG A 255 -2.21 -20.02 -10.63
C ARG A 255 -3.25 -20.53 -9.66
N GLY A 256 -4.30 -19.75 -9.43
CA GLY A 256 -5.26 -19.95 -8.34
C GLY A 256 -4.68 -19.54 -6.98
N SER A 257 -3.49 -20.05 -6.63
CA SER A 257 -2.66 -19.58 -5.52
C SER A 257 -1.31 -19.06 -6.03
N ALA A 258 -0.58 -18.33 -5.18
CA ALA A 258 0.82 -18.02 -5.45
C ALA A 258 1.63 -19.33 -5.47
N ARG A 259 2.41 -19.55 -6.54
CA ARG A 259 3.29 -20.71 -6.72
C ARG A 259 4.64 -20.23 -7.25
N PRO A 260 5.74 -20.93 -6.95
CA PRO A 260 7.03 -20.62 -7.57
C PRO A 260 6.93 -20.84 -9.08
N ARG A 261 7.48 -19.91 -9.85
CA ARG A 261 7.66 -20.09 -11.29
C ARG A 261 8.48 -21.37 -11.53
N ASP A 262 8.02 -22.15 -12.51
CA ASP A 262 8.62 -23.41 -12.94
C ASP A 262 8.69 -24.50 -11.85
N GLY A 263 7.94 -24.34 -10.75
CA GLY A 263 7.77 -25.37 -9.73
C GLY A 263 8.96 -25.57 -8.80
N MET A 264 9.99 -24.73 -8.88
CA MET A 264 11.26 -24.87 -8.13
C MET A 264 11.90 -26.26 -8.36
N PRO A 265 12.45 -26.54 -9.57
CA PRO A 265 13.15 -27.78 -9.84
C PRO A 265 14.27 -27.97 -8.81
N CYS A 266 14.25 -29.11 -8.13
CA CYS A 266 15.18 -29.41 -7.05
C CYS A 266 15.69 -30.85 -7.10
N LEU A 267 16.92 -31.01 -6.62
CA LEU A 267 17.48 -32.30 -6.25
C LEU A 267 17.29 -32.50 -4.74
N VAL A 268 16.89 -33.70 -4.37
CA VAL A 268 16.72 -34.10 -2.97
C VAL A 268 17.69 -35.24 -2.66
N GLU A 269 18.50 -35.05 -1.63
CA GLU A 269 19.53 -36.00 -1.21
C GLU A 269 19.30 -36.39 0.24
N VAL A 270 19.61 -37.63 0.61
CA VAL A 270 19.58 -38.05 2.02
C VAL A 270 20.81 -37.50 2.72
N ARG A 271 20.60 -36.81 3.84
CA ARG A 271 21.70 -36.37 4.70
C ARG A 271 22.20 -37.54 5.52
N GLU A 272 23.52 -37.72 5.56
CA GLU A 272 24.13 -38.60 6.56
C GLU A 272 23.77 -38.07 7.94
N ARG A 273 23.33 -38.98 8.82
CA ARG A 273 23.04 -38.60 10.20
C ARG A 273 24.36 -38.22 10.84
N VAL A 274 24.49 -36.95 11.24
CA VAL A 274 25.52 -36.54 12.18
C VAL A 274 25.15 -37.21 13.51
N GLU A 275 25.95 -38.17 13.95
CA GLU A 275 25.82 -38.83 15.25
C GLU A 275 25.91 -37.84 16.42
#